data_AF-A0A2V9CA16-F1
#
_entry.id   AF-A0A2V9CA16-F1
#
_cell.length_a   1.000
_cell.length_b   1.000
_cell.length_c   1.000
_cell.angle_alpha   90.00
_cell.angle_beta   90.00
_cell.angle_gamma   90.00
#
_symmetry.space_group_name_H-M   'P 1'
#
loop_
_entity.id
_entity.type
_entity.pdbx_description
1 polymer ?
#
loop_
_entity_poly.entity_id
_entity_poly.type
_entity_poly.pdbx_seq_one_letter_code
_entity_poly.pdbx_strand_id
1 'polypeptide(L)'
;MKKIVASIVTTILIVAMTLGAMYILVWATIKVTSLKSPLHRAGAMGAELLLGVVLLLGTTWLATHLAVRIFGAKESPSLGSSEALSKSSSAGGSGV
;
A
#
# COMPACT_ATOMS: atom_id res chain seq x y z
N MET A 1 -17.81 -5.88 4.99
CA MET A 1 -18.00 -4.65 4.18
C MET A 1 -16.85 -3.65 4.31
N LYS A 2 -16.46 -3.21 5.51
CA LYS A 2 -15.39 -2.20 5.70
C LYS A 2 -14.05 -2.54 5.01
N LYS A 3 -13.58 -3.80 5.08
CA LYS A 3 -12.35 -4.23 4.40
C LYS A 3 -12.45 -4.21 2.87
N ILE A 4 -13.63 -4.50 2.31
CA ILE A 4 -13.88 -4.51 0.86
C ILE A 4 -13.84 -3.09 0.30
N VAL A 5 -14.50 -2.13 0.98
CA VAL A 5 -14.44 -0.72 0.60
C VAL A 5 -13.00 -0.19 0.70
N ALA A 6 -12.30 -0.51 1.80
CA ALA A 6 -10.89 -0.12 1.95
C ALA A 6 -9.99 -0.71 0.85
N SER A 7 -10.23 -1.97 0.45
CA SER A 7 -9.53 -2.60 -0.66
C SER A 7 -9.78 -1.88 -1.99
N ILE A 8 -11.05 -1.60 -2.33
CA ILE A 8 -11.40 -0.91 -3.59
C ILE A 8 -10.77 0.48 -3.64
N VAL A 9 -10.88 1.25 -2.55
CA VAL A 9 -10.27 2.57 -2.44
C VAL A 9 -8.75 2.49 -2.61
N THR A 10 -8.11 1.48 -2.02
CA THR A 10 -6.65 1.29 -2.13
C THR A 10 -6.25 0.96 -3.56
N THR A 11 -7.00 0.10 -4.24
CA THR A 11 -6.76 -0.20 -5.66
C THR A 11 -6.88 1.07 -6.52
N ILE A 12 -7.94 1.85 -6.33
CA ILE A 12 -8.14 3.12 -7.07
C ILE A 12 -6.97 4.08 -6.80
N LEU A 13 -6.55 4.20 -5.54
CA LEU A 13 -5.43 5.07 -5.16
C LEU A 13 -4.12 4.62 -5.82
N ILE A 14 -3.81 3.32 -5.82
CA ILE A 14 -2.60 2.78 -6.47
C ILE A 14 -2.62 3.07 -7.97
N VAL A 15 -3.77 2.86 -8.63
CA VAL A 15 -3.93 3.17 -10.05
C VAL A 15 -3.72 4.66 -10.30
N ALA A 16 -4.35 5.53 -9.51
CA ALA A 16 -4.21 6.98 -9.64
C ALA A 16 -2.75 7.44 -9.45
N MET A 17 -2.05 6.88 -8.46
CA MET A 17 -0.63 7.17 -8.23
C MET A 17 0.26 6.72 -9.38
N THR A 18 -0.02 5.54 -9.95
CA THR A 18 0.76 5.00 -11.07
C THR A 18 0.57 5.85 -12.32
N LEU A 19 -0.67 6.23 -12.63
CA LEU A 19 -0.99 7.15 -13.72
C LEU A 19 -0.36 8.53 -13.51
N GLY A 20 -0.41 9.04 -12.27
CA GLY A 20 0.25 10.29 -11.90
C GLY A 20 1.76 10.23 -12.11
N ALA A 21 2.42 9.15 -11.66
CA ALA A 21 3.85 8.95 -11.87
C ALA A 21 4.21 8.88 -13.36
N MET A 22 3.45 8.12 -14.15
CA MET A 22 3.61 8.03 -15.60
C MET A 22 3.50 9.41 -16.26
N TYR A 23 2.45 10.18 -15.91
CA TYR A 23 2.24 11.52 -16.46
C TYR A 23 3.39 12.48 -16.12
N ILE A 24 3.82 12.49 -14.86
CA ILE A 24 4.93 13.34 -14.39
C ILE A 24 6.22 12.98 -15.14
N LEU A 25 6.52 11.69 -15.29
CA LEU A 25 7.73 11.24 -15.98
C LEU A 25 7.72 11.61 -17.45
N VAL A 26 6.62 11.33 -18.17
CA VAL A 26 6.48 11.73 -19.59
C VAL A 26 6.62 13.24 -19.75
N TRP A 27 5.99 14.02 -18.87
CA TRP A 27 6.12 15.47 -18.89
C TRP A 27 7.57 15.92 -18.65
N ALA A 28 8.27 15.29 -17.70
CA ALA A 28 9.69 15.54 -17.45
C ALA A 28 10.55 15.21 -18.68
N THR A 29 10.33 14.07 -19.33
CA THR A 29 11.05 13.68 -20.56
C THR A 29 10.84 14.71 -21.68
N ILE A 30 9.62 15.21 -21.86
CA ILE A 30 9.33 16.25 -22.86
C ILE A 30 10.12 17.53 -22.53
N LYS A 31 10.18 17.92 -21.25
CA LYS A 31 10.97 19.07 -20.81
C LYS A 31 12.46 18.86 -21.05
N VAL A 32 13.01 17.70 -20.69
CA VAL A 32 14.43 17.36 -20.89
C VAL A 32 14.78 17.38 -22.36
N THR A 33 13.98 16.75 -23.22
CA THR A 33 14.25 16.66 -24.66
C THR A 33 14.13 18.01 -25.39
N SER A 34 13.40 18.97 -24.84
CA SER A 34 13.31 20.34 -25.37
C SER A 34 14.56 21.20 -25.13
N LEU A 35 15.50 20.74 -24.29
CA LEU A 35 16.73 21.48 -23.99
C LEU A 35 17.73 21.41 -25.16
N LYS A 36 18.15 22.59 -25.64
CA LYS A 36 19.09 22.72 -26.77
C LYS A 36 20.54 22.42 -26.38
N SER A 37 20.93 22.64 -25.13
CA SER A 37 22.31 22.50 -24.66
C SER A 37 22.58 21.06 -24.20
N PRO A 38 23.61 20.36 -24.72
CA PRO A 38 23.94 18.99 -24.34
C PRO A 38 24.22 18.82 -22.84
N LEU A 39 24.92 19.79 -22.24
CA LEU A 39 25.30 19.74 -20.83
C LEU A 39 24.06 19.86 -19.92
N HIS A 40 23.16 20.80 -20.22
CA HIS A 40 21.89 20.91 -19.51
C HIS A 40 21.01 19.67 -19.72
N ARG A 41 21.03 19.08 -20.91
CA ARG A 41 20.27 17.86 -21.21
C ARG A 41 20.74 16.67 -20.37
N ALA A 42 22.05 16.48 -20.24
CA ALA A 42 22.62 15.43 -19.41
C ALA A 42 22.24 15.58 -17.92
N GLY A 43 22.38 16.79 -17.37
CA GLY A 43 21.99 17.07 -15.99
C GLY A 43 20.48 16.86 -15.76
N ALA A 44 19.65 17.33 -16.69
CA ALA A 44 18.20 17.17 -16.59
C ALA A 44 17.75 15.71 -16.74
N MET A 45 18.46 14.91 -17.55
CA MET A 45 18.23 13.46 -17.63
C MET A 45 18.54 12.76 -16.30
N GLY A 46 19.62 13.17 -15.62
CA GLY A 46 19.95 12.69 -14.28
C GLY A 46 18.86 13.04 -13.26
N ALA A 47 18.34 14.27 -13.32
CA ALA A 47 17.23 14.70 -12.47
C ALA A 47 15.93 13.93 -12.76
N GLU A 48 15.62 13.65 -14.03
CA GLU A 48 14.49 12.82 -14.45
C GLU A 48 14.60 11.39 -13.90
N LEU A 49 15.79 10.78 -13.96
CA LEU A 49 16.02 9.46 -13.37
C LEU A 49 15.83 9.47 -11.85
N LEU A 50 16.37 10.48 -11.15
CA LEU A 50 16.18 10.63 -9.71
C LEU A 50 14.69 10.79 -9.37
N LEU A 51 13.96 11.61 -10.14
CA LEU A 51 12.52 11.77 -10.00
C LEU A 51 11.79 10.43 -10.19
N GLY A 52 12.16 9.64 -11.20
CA GLY A 52 11.61 8.31 -11.44
C GLY A 52 11.86 7.34 -10.29
N VAL A 53 13.07 7.30 -9.74
CA VAL A 53 13.40 6.48 -8.57
C VAL A 53 12.56 6.89 -7.36
N VAL A 54 12.46 8.19 -7.07
CA VAL A 54 11.66 8.70 -5.95
C VAL A 54 10.18 8.37 -6.11
N LEU A 55 9.62 8.56 -7.31
CA LEU A 55 8.23 8.20 -7.60
C LEU A 55 7.99 6.70 -7.46
N LEU A 56 8.91 5.86 -7.96
CA LEU A 56 8.80 4.41 -7.86
C LEU A 56 8.85 3.94 -6.41
N LEU A 57 9.81 4.42 -5.63
CA LEU A 57 9.94 4.08 -4.20
C LEU A 57 8.73 4.58 -3.42
N GLY A 58 8.28 5.81 -3.66
CA GLY A 58 7.14 6.40 -2.98
C GLY A 58 5.83 5.67 -3.27
N THR A 59 5.55 5.37 -4.54
CA THR A 59 4.34 4.62 -4.94
C THR A 59 4.37 3.20 -4.39
N THR A 60 5.51 2.51 -4.48
CA THR A 60 5.67 1.15 -3.97
C THR A 60 5.53 1.11 -2.45
N TRP A 61 6.21 1.99 -1.72
CA TRP A 61 6.11 2.07 -0.26
C TRP A 61 4.67 2.35 0.18
N LEU A 62 3.99 3.32 -0.44
CA LEU A 62 2.63 3.65 -0.06
C LEU A 62 1.66 2.51 -0.38
N ALA A 63 1.78 1.90 -1.55
CA ALA A 63 0.96 0.75 -1.95
C ALA A 63 1.11 -0.41 -0.96
N THR A 64 2.35 -0.79 -0.64
CA THR A 64 2.64 -1.87 0.32
C THR A 64 2.18 -1.52 1.72
N HIS A 65 2.43 -0.31 2.20
CA HIS A 65 2.04 0.10 3.54
C HIS A 65 0.52 0.13 3.72
N LEU A 66 -0.22 0.61 2.71
CA LEU A 66 -1.69 0.58 2.72
C LEU A 66 -2.23 -0.84 2.66
N ALA A 67 -1.67 -1.70 1.81
CA ALA A 67 -2.05 -3.11 1.75
C ALA A 67 -1.84 -3.81 3.10
N VAL A 68 -0.67 -3.63 3.72
CA VAL A 68 -0.37 -4.19 5.05
C VAL A 68 -1.31 -3.63 6.12
N ARG A 69 -1.64 -2.34 6.08
CA ARG A 69 -2.57 -1.74 7.05
C ARG A 69 -3.99 -2.29 6.94
N ILE A 70 -4.44 -2.63 5.73
CA ILE A 70 -5.81 -3.11 5.48
C ILE A 70 -5.93 -4.62 5.69
N PHE A 71 -4.92 -5.38 5.25
CA PHE A 71 -4.94 -6.84 5.26
C PHE A 71 -4.15 -7.45 6.43
N GLY A 72 -3.16 -6.75 6.98
CA GLY A 72 -2.32 -7.20 8.10
C GLY A 72 -2.90 -6.91 9.49
N ALA A 73 -4.08 -6.28 9.59
CA ALA A 73 -4.80 -6.17 10.85
C ALA A 73 -5.25 -7.57 11.29
N LYS A 74 -4.44 -8.17 12.19
CA LYS A 74 -4.72 -9.42 12.90
C LYS A 74 -6.19 -9.48 13.31
N GLU A 75 -6.84 -10.58 12.95
CA GLU A 75 -8.00 -11.03 13.71
C GLU A 75 -7.62 -11.01 15.19
N SER A 76 -8.37 -10.28 16.01
CA SER A 76 -8.34 -10.52 17.45
C SER A 76 -8.53 -12.01 17.66
N PRO A 77 -7.70 -12.70 18.47
CA PRO A 77 -8.02 -14.03 18.95
C PRO A 77 -9.16 -13.88 19.97
N SER A 78 -10.36 -13.55 19.50
CA SER A 78 -11.58 -13.49 20.30
C SER A 78 -12.56 -14.55 19.82
N LEU A 79 -12.09 -15.80 19.72
CA LEU A 79 -12.93 -16.98 19.52
C LEU A 79 -12.20 -18.24 19.98
N GLY A 80 -11.70 -18.21 21.22
CA GLY A 80 -11.11 -19.38 21.88
C GLY A 80 -11.33 -19.44 23.39
N SER A 81 -12.10 -18.51 23.98
CA SER A 81 -12.26 -18.44 25.44
C SER A 81 -13.65 -18.86 25.94
N SER A 82 -14.68 -18.89 25.08
CA SER A 82 -16.05 -19.24 25.51
C SER A 82 -16.39 -20.73 25.43
N GLU A 83 -15.72 -21.54 24.61
CA GLU A 83 -15.98 -22.99 24.54
C GLU A 83 -15.27 -23.81 25.63
N ALA A 84 -14.14 -23.31 26.16
CA ALA A 84 -13.45 -23.98 27.27
C ALA A 84 -14.17 -23.76 28.62
N LEU A 85 -14.85 -22.62 28.79
CA LEU A 85 -15.56 -22.28 30.03
C LEU A 85 -16.93 -22.98 30.15
N SER A 86 -17.60 -23.28 29.02
CA SER A 86 -18.88 -24.00 29.04
C SER A 86 -18.72 -25.50 29.34
N LYS A 87 -17.61 -26.11 28.92
CA LYS A 87 -17.35 -27.55 29.17
C LYS A 87 -16.85 -27.85 30.58
N SER A 88 -16.23 -26.87 31.25
CA SER A 88 -15.80 -26.99 32.66
C SER A 88 -16.95 -26.86 33.66
N SER A 89 -18.02 -26.13 33.33
CA SER A 89 -19.17 -25.94 34.24
C SER A 89 -20.21 -27.05 34.17
N SER A 90 -20.18 -27.90 33.13
CA SER A 90 -21.19 -28.96 32.90
C SER A 90 -20.79 -30.33 33.48
N ALA A 91 -19.54 -30.52 33.94
CA ALA A 91 -19.00 -31.83 34.30
C ALA A 91 -18.76 -32.03 35.82
N GLY A 92 -19.11 -31.07 36.67
CA GLY A 92 -18.86 -31.16 38.11
C GLY A 92 -20.07 -30.74 38.94
N GLY A 93 -20.98 -31.67 39.23
CA GLY A 93 -22.01 -31.45 40.24
C GLY A 93 -23.21 -32.38 40.17
N SER A 94 -23.08 -33.58 40.73
CA SER A 94 -23.99 -34.10 41.77
C SER A 94 -23.72 -35.59 41.97
N GLY A 95 -22.74 -35.88 42.83
CA GLY A 95 -22.62 -37.16 43.51
C GLY A 95 -22.64 -36.89 45.00
N VAL A 96 -23.84 -36.82 45.59
CA VAL A 96 -24.24 -37.32 46.91
C VAL A 96 -25.75 -37.46 46.91
#